data_AF-A0A7X6L277-F1
#
_entry.id   AF-A0A7X6L277-F1
#
_cell.length_a   1.000
_cell.length_b   1.000
_cell.length_c   1.000
_cell.angle_alpha   90.00
_cell.angle_beta   90.00
_cell.angle_gamma   90.00
#
_symmetry.space_group_name_H-M   'P 1'
#
loop_
_entity.id
_entity.type
_entity.pdbx_description
1 polymer ?
#
loop_
_entity_poly.entity_id
_entity_poly.type
_entity_poly.pdbx_seq_one_letter_code
_entity_poly.pdbx_strand_id
1 'polypeptide(L)'
;MTDDPDPAQRHQLTVSERDLDALAGDLARWLHTKVTADDLPRISELSRPQSGGMSSTSILFDAEWSAAGRPERGSFVARMAPEAGSFPVFETYDLATQYQVMAGVAAATDVPVPGLCWLENDEKPLGAPFFVMRRVDGRVPTDNPPYVFVGWLFDADPAERLRLTHNTVEVIAEIHGIPDPAALFPMLSGPGEALRRHVAAQRSWYRWALADDGFEIPLIERSFAWLDEHWPAETGPDVLSWGDARPGNIIYREFDPVAVLDWEMAALAPRELDLGWLIFIHRFFQDLATRFGQPGLPDFLRRDDVVSKYEELTGHSVRDLDFYIVYAALRHAIVMARVKRRMIHFGEDTDTPDRDDYVMHRASLEALLDGTYEWD
;
A
#
# COMPACT_ATOMS: atom_id res chain seq x y z
N MET A 1 -14.75 -45.66 6.37
CA MET A 1 -15.07 -44.26 6.70
C MET A 1 -14.34 -43.43 5.68
N THR A 2 -15.05 -43.03 4.63
CA THR A 2 -14.52 -42.18 3.56
C THR A 2 -14.63 -40.75 4.02
N ASP A 3 -13.48 -40.08 4.19
CA ASP A 3 -13.40 -38.62 4.30
C ASP A 3 -14.00 -38.02 3.03
N ASP A 4 -15.21 -37.53 3.14
CA ASP A 4 -15.85 -36.72 2.11
C ASP A 4 -15.64 -35.26 2.51
N PRO A 5 -14.70 -34.51 1.90
CA PRO A 5 -14.52 -33.11 2.22
C PRO A 5 -15.80 -32.33 1.91
N ASP A 6 -16.04 -31.32 2.75
CA ASP A 6 -17.22 -30.44 2.74
C ASP A 6 -17.61 -30.03 1.30
N PRO A 7 -18.88 -30.18 0.88
CA PRO A 7 -19.38 -29.69 -0.40
C PRO A 7 -19.02 -28.23 -0.70
N ALA A 8 -18.88 -27.38 0.32
CA ALA A 8 -18.42 -25.99 0.18
C ALA A 8 -16.93 -25.90 -0.21
N GLN A 9 -16.07 -26.77 0.33
CA GLN A 9 -14.67 -26.88 -0.07
C GLN A 9 -14.55 -27.41 -1.51
N ARG A 10 -15.38 -28.38 -1.90
CA ARG A 10 -15.43 -28.85 -3.30
C ARG A 10 -15.85 -27.73 -4.25
N HIS A 11 -16.86 -26.93 -3.89
CA HIS A 11 -17.32 -25.82 -4.72
C HIS A 11 -16.29 -24.69 -4.83
N GLN A 12 -15.59 -24.33 -3.74
CA GLN A 12 -14.48 -23.37 -3.76
C GLN A 12 -13.28 -23.85 -4.59
N LEU A 13 -12.89 -25.13 -4.46
CA LEU A 13 -11.80 -25.72 -5.25
C LEU A 13 -12.14 -25.77 -6.74
N THR A 14 -13.36 -26.17 -7.12
CA THR A 14 -13.71 -26.27 -8.56
C THR A 14 -13.97 -24.92 -9.23
N VAL A 15 -14.38 -23.88 -8.51
CA VAL A 15 -14.59 -22.54 -9.09
C VAL A 15 -13.28 -21.77 -9.18
N SER A 16 -12.40 -21.87 -8.17
CA SER A 16 -11.10 -21.16 -8.18
C SER A 16 -10.08 -21.74 -9.17
N GLU A 17 -9.94 -23.07 -9.28
CA GLU A 17 -9.02 -23.67 -10.24
C GLU A 17 -9.48 -23.47 -11.69
N ARG A 18 -10.80 -23.58 -11.96
CA ARG A 18 -11.36 -23.32 -13.29
C ARG A 18 -11.23 -21.85 -13.71
N ASP A 19 -11.30 -20.93 -12.76
CA ASP A 19 -11.09 -19.50 -12.97
C ASP A 19 -9.62 -19.20 -13.30
N LEU A 20 -8.68 -19.82 -12.57
CA LEU A 20 -7.25 -19.70 -12.87
C LEU A 20 -6.86 -20.32 -14.22
N ASP A 21 -7.42 -21.46 -14.61
CA ASP A 21 -7.15 -22.07 -15.92
C ASP A 21 -7.67 -21.19 -17.09
N ALA A 22 -8.87 -20.61 -16.94
CA ALA A 22 -9.42 -19.67 -17.92
C ALA A 22 -8.53 -18.43 -18.04
N LEU A 23 -8.17 -17.85 -16.89
CA LEU A 23 -7.28 -16.70 -16.77
C LEU A 23 -5.88 -16.97 -17.36
N ALA A 24 -5.32 -18.17 -17.17
CA ALA A 24 -4.06 -18.57 -17.79
C ALA A 24 -4.17 -18.57 -19.32
N GLY A 25 -5.29 -19.05 -19.87
CA GLY A 25 -5.58 -19.02 -21.29
C GLY A 25 -5.74 -17.60 -21.86
N ASP A 26 -6.40 -16.71 -21.10
CA ASP A 26 -6.53 -15.30 -21.47
C ASP A 26 -5.18 -14.56 -21.42
N LEU A 27 -4.39 -14.77 -20.36
CA LEU A 27 -3.03 -14.26 -20.25
C LEU A 27 -2.12 -14.75 -21.39
N ALA A 28 -2.22 -16.03 -21.77
CA ALA A 28 -1.45 -16.59 -22.89
C ALA A 28 -1.78 -15.87 -24.21
N ARG A 29 -3.08 -15.71 -24.51
CA ARG A 29 -3.54 -15.01 -25.72
C ARG A 29 -3.12 -13.55 -25.71
N TRP A 30 -3.28 -12.88 -24.58
CA TRP A 30 -2.87 -11.49 -24.42
C TRP A 30 -1.35 -11.34 -24.59
N LEU A 31 -0.55 -12.16 -23.91
CA LEU A 31 0.91 -12.07 -23.96
C LEU A 31 1.42 -12.30 -25.39
N HIS A 32 0.80 -13.20 -26.15
CA HIS A 32 1.10 -13.42 -27.57
C HIS A 32 0.96 -12.13 -28.42
N THR A 33 0.11 -11.19 -28.02
CA THR A 33 0.00 -9.88 -28.69
C THR A 33 1.10 -8.89 -28.31
N LYS A 34 1.80 -9.13 -27.18
CA LYS A 34 2.83 -8.24 -26.63
C LYS A 34 4.25 -8.70 -26.95
N VAL A 35 4.46 -10.00 -27.17
CA VAL A 35 5.77 -10.57 -27.51
C VAL A 35 5.77 -11.12 -28.93
N THR A 36 6.94 -11.09 -29.57
CA THR A 36 7.14 -11.81 -30.85
C THR A 36 7.36 -13.29 -30.55
N ALA A 37 6.27 -14.06 -30.44
CA ALA A 37 6.33 -15.48 -30.17
C ALA A 37 5.99 -16.33 -31.42
N ASP A 38 6.74 -17.41 -31.63
CA ASP A 38 6.54 -18.36 -32.72
C ASP A 38 5.21 -19.14 -32.54
N ASP A 39 4.87 -19.43 -31.28
CA ASP A 39 3.67 -20.13 -30.83
C ASP A 39 2.98 -19.37 -29.69
N LEU A 40 1.80 -19.83 -29.26
CA LEU A 40 1.12 -19.28 -28.09
C LEU A 40 2.00 -19.46 -26.83
N PRO A 41 2.29 -18.40 -26.05
CA PRO A 41 3.02 -18.51 -24.79
C PRO A 41 2.35 -19.49 -23.83
N ARG A 42 3.16 -20.26 -23.12
CA ARG A 42 2.70 -21.13 -22.04
C ARG A 42 2.73 -20.34 -20.73
N ILE A 43 1.60 -20.30 -20.04
CA ILE A 43 1.50 -19.72 -18.70
C ILE A 43 1.40 -20.87 -17.68
N SER A 44 2.11 -20.74 -16.56
CA SER A 44 2.14 -21.74 -15.49
C SER A 44 2.27 -21.08 -14.11
N GLU A 45 2.15 -21.88 -13.04
CA GLU A 45 2.32 -21.41 -11.65
C GLU A 45 1.42 -20.22 -11.28
N LEU A 46 0.21 -20.15 -11.85
CA LEU A 46 -0.74 -19.10 -11.49
C LEU A 46 -1.14 -19.23 -10.04
N SER A 47 -0.98 -18.14 -9.30
CA SER A 47 -1.41 -18.08 -7.92
C SER A 47 -1.76 -16.65 -7.51
N ARG A 48 -2.62 -16.53 -6.51
CA ARG A 48 -2.86 -15.27 -5.80
C ARG A 48 -1.94 -15.27 -4.57
N PRO A 49 -1.24 -14.17 -4.24
CA PRO A 49 -0.36 -14.14 -3.08
C PRO A 49 -1.17 -14.30 -1.79
N GLN A 50 -0.66 -15.10 -0.85
CA GLN A 50 -1.34 -15.41 0.42
C GLN A 50 -1.51 -14.19 1.34
N SER A 51 -0.69 -13.15 1.14
CA SER A 51 -0.64 -11.93 1.95
C SER A 51 -0.89 -10.66 1.13
N GLY A 52 -1.71 -10.74 0.08
CA GLY A 52 -2.04 -9.57 -0.75
C GLY A 52 -2.89 -8.54 0.00
N GLY A 53 -2.58 -7.26 -0.17
CA GLY A 53 -3.39 -6.15 0.36
C GLY A 53 -4.81 -6.14 -0.21
N MET A 54 -5.76 -5.56 0.52
CA MET A 54 -7.18 -5.54 0.16
C MET A 54 -7.52 -4.52 -0.97
N SER A 55 -6.55 -3.72 -1.41
CA SER A 55 -6.78 -2.64 -2.38
C SER A 55 -6.80 -3.11 -3.83
N SER A 56 -6.00 -4.11 -4.21
CA SER A 56 -5.88 -4.56 -5.61
C SER A 56 -5.73 -6.07 -5.72
N THR A 57 -6.03 -6.62 -6.90
CA THR A 57 -5.81 -8.05 -7.16
C THR A 57 -4.45 -8.24 -7.84
N SER A 58 -3.60 -9.04 -7.21
CA SER A 58 -2.32 -9.46 -7.78
C SER A 58 -2.36 -10.94 -8.16
N ILE A 59 -1.91 -11.26 -9.37
CA ILE A 59 -1.74 -12.64 -9.86
C ILE A 59 -0.29 -12.87 -10.20
N LEU A 60 0.32 -13.84 -9.56
CA LEU A 60 1.67 -14.32 -9.87
C LEU A 60 1.55 -15.38 -10.97
N PHE A 61 2.44 -15.34 -11.95
CA PHE A 61 2.51 -16.36 -13.00
C PHE A 61 3.91 -16.45 -13.60
N ASP A 62 4.25 -17.62 -14.10
CA ASP A 62 5.41 -17.83 -14.97
C ASP A 62 4.94 -17.88 -16.43
N ALA A 63 5.74 -17.35 -17.35
CA ALA A 63 5.49 -17.45 -18.79
C ALA A 63 6.72 -17.93 -19.55
N GLU A 64 6.50 -18.81 -20.52
CA GLU A 64 7.51 -19.36 -21.42
C GLU A 64 7.03 -19.19 -22.88
N TRP A 65 7.90 -18.74 -23.78
CA TRP A 65 7.61 -18.66 -25.21
C TRP A 65 8.89 -18.86 -26.04
N SER A 66 8.75 -19.10 -27.35
CA SER A 66 9.88 -19.11 -28.30
C SER A 66 9.83 -17.86 -29.15
N ALA A 67 10.95 -17.15 -29.30
CA ALA A 67 11.09 -16.01 -30.19
C ALA A 67 12.20 -16.30 -31.20
N ALA A 68 11.85 -16.47 -32.48
CA ALA A 68 12.80 -16.82 -33.54
C ALA A 68 13.63 -18.08 -33.20
N GLY A 69 12.96 -19.11 -32.66
CA GLY A 69 13.56 -20.38 -32.27
C GLY A 69 14.41 -20.34 -30.99
N ARG A 70 14.38 -19.23 -30.23
CA ARG A 70 15.07 -19.11 -28.93
C ARG A 70 14.04 -19.14 -27.79
N PRO A 71 14.25 -19.98 -26.75
CA PRO A 71 13.36 -20.00 -25.61
C PRO A 71 13.55 -18.75 -24.74
N GLU A 72 12.44 -18.09 -24.45
CA GLU A 72 12.29 -16.97 -23.53
C GLU A 72 11.44 -17.40 -22.33
N ARG A 73 11.76 -16.89 -21.15
CA ARG A 73 10.98 -17.17 -19.94
C ARG A 73 11.03 -16.03 -18.93
N GLY A 74 10.05 -15.97 -18.04
CA GLY A 74 10.08 -15.06 -16.89
C GLY A 74 8.99 -15.36 -15.86
N SER A 75 9.21 -14.82 -14.67
CA SER A 75 8.21 -14.77 -13.60
C SER A 75 7.66 -13.34 -13.49
N PHE A 76 6.34 -13.24 -13.37
CA PHE A 76 5.61 -11.99 -13.50
C PHE A 76 4.54 -11.86 -12.42
N VAL A 77 4.12 -10.62 -12.19
CA VAL A 77 2.96 -10.25 -11.39
C VAL A 77 2.07 -9.37 -12.25
N ALA A 78 0.82 -9.77 -12.46
CA ALA A 78 -0.23 -8.91 -13.01
C ALA A 78 -0.95 -8.23 -11.84
N ARG A 79 -0.98 -6.90 -11.83
CA ARG A 79 -1.78 -6.10 -10.89
C ARG A 79 -2.99 -5.55 -11.61
N MET A 80 -4.17 -5.85 -11.09
CA MET A 80 -5.47 -5.56 -11.69
C MET A 80 -6.35 -4.80 -10.71
N ALA A 81 -7.31 -4.06 -11.24
CA ALA A 81 -8.35 -3.44 -10.44
C ALA A 81 -9.17 -4.55 -9.75
N PRO A 82 -9.64 -4.33 -8.51
CA PRO A 82 -10.47 -5.31 -7.84
C PRO A 82 -11.83 -5.47 -8.56
N GLU A 83 -12.41 -6.66 -8.48
CA GLU A 83 -13.70 -6.96 -9.11
C GLU A 83 -14.82 -6.07 -8.55
N ALA A 84 -15.81 -5.72 -9.38
CA ALA A 84 -16.91 -4.82 -8.98
C ALA A 84 -17.73 -5.32 -7.77
N GLY A 85 -17.74 -6.64 -7.50
CA GLY A 85 -18.41 -7.25 -6.34
C GLY A 85 -17.59 -7.29 -5.04
N SER A 86 -16.36 -6.77 -5.05
CA SER A 86 -15.40 -6.93 -3.93
C SER A 86 -15.57 -5.94 -2.78
N PHE A 87 -16.51 -4.99 -2.89
CA PHE A 87 -16.67 -3.83 -2.00
C PHE A 87 -15.34 -3.04 -1.93
N PRO A 88 -15.02 -2.25 -2.98
CA PRO A 88 -13.70 -1.66 -3.13
C PRO A 88 -13.36 -0.68 -2.00
N VAL A 89 -12.06 -0.56 -1.72
CA VAL A 89 -11.51 0.36 -0.72
C VAL A 89 -11.42 1.79 -1.28
N PHE A 90 -11.05 1.92 -2.56
CA PHE A 90 -10.94 3.22 -3.24
C PHE A 90 -12.08 3.42 -4.26
N GLU A 91 -12.44 4.67 -4.50
CA GLU A 91 -13.48 5.04 -5.47
C GLU A 91 -13.05 4.73 -6.91
N THR A 92 -11.78 4.98 -7.21
CA THR A 92 -11.19 4.77 -8.53
C THR A 92 -9.86 4.04 -8.41
N TYR A 93 -9.55 3.23 -9.41
CA TYR A 93 -8.29 2.48 -9.51
C TYR A 93 -7.55 2.90 -10.77
N ASP A 94 -6.65 3.87 -10.63
CA ASP A 94 -5.83 4.36 -11.74
C ASP A 94 -4.47 3.64 -11.82
N LEU A 95 -4.53 2.42 -12.36
CA LEU A 95 -3.34 1.59 -12.56
C LEU A 95 -2.36 2.17 -13.58
N ALA A 96 -2.84 3.01 -14.51
CA ALA A 96 -1.99 3.66 -15.49
C ALA A 96 -1.11 4.71 -14.81
N THR A 97 -1.69 5.53 -13.94
CA THR A 97 -0.93 6.47 -13.09
C THR A 97 0.06 5.72 -12.22
N GLN A 98 -0.35 4.62 -11.57
CA GLN A 98 0.57 3.79 -10.77
C GLN A 98 1.78 3.29 -11.58
N TYR A 99 1.54 2.75 -12.79
CA TYR A 99 2.58 2.29 -13.69
C TYR A 99 3.53 3.44 -14.09
N GLN A 100 2.98 4.61 -14.40
CA GLN A 100 3.77 5.78 -14.80
C GLN A 100 4.63 6.33 -13.66
N VAL A 101 4.11 6.35 -12.42
CA VAL A 101 4.88 6.73 -11.24
C VAL A 101 6.05 5.78 -11.04
N MET A 102 5.81 4.46 -11.05
CA MET A 102 6.86 3.46 -10.94
C MET A 102 7.91 3.61 -12.04
N ALA A 103 7.49 3.88 -13.28
CA ALA A 103 8.41 4.09 -14.40
C ALA A 103 9.26 5.36 -14.23
N GLY A 104 8.66 6.46 -13.75
CA GLY A 104 9.36 7.70 -13.48
C GLY A 104 10.36 7.58 -12.33
N VAL A 105 10.01 6.86 -11.26
CA VAL A 105 10.92 6.53 -10.16
C VAL A 105 12.11 5.72 -10.68
N ALA A 106 11.86 4.62 -11.39
CA ALA A 106 12.92 3.77 -11.97
C ALA A 106 13.87 4.53 -12.91
N ALA A 107 13.38 5.62 -13.54
CA ALA A 107 14.17 6.43 -14.45
C ALA A 107 14.98 7.53 -13.74
N ALA A 108 14.55 7.95 -12.55
CA ALA A 108 15.11 9.10 -11.83
C ALA A 108 15.96 8.71 -10.61
N THR A 109 15.82 7.48 -10.10
CA THR A 109 16.49 7.01 -8.88
C THR A 109 17.00 5.58 -9.03
N ASP A 110 17.83 5.15 -8.09
CA ASP A 110 18.29 3.76 -7.90
C ASP A 110 17.39 2.97 -6.96
N VAL A 111 16.31 3.58 -6.43
CA VAL A 111 15.28 2.92 -5.62
C VAL A 111 14.77 1.68 -6.35
N PRO A 112 14.87 0.48 -5.75
CA PRO A 112 14.51 -0.73 -6.45
C PRO A 112 13.00 -0.79 -6.58
N VAL A 113 12.48 -0.73 -7.80
CA VAL A 113 11.08 -1.04 -8.11
C VAL A 113 11.01 -2.29 -8.99
N PRO A 114 9.93 -3.08 -8.93
CA PRO A 114 9.76 -4.21 -9.85
C PRO A 114 9.90 -3.79 -11.31
N GLY A 115 10.64 -4.58 -12.10
CA GLY A 115 10.84 -4.28 -13.52
C GLY A 115 9.51 -4.26 -14.27
N LEU A 116 9.08 -3.09 -14.72
CA LEU A 116 7.81 -2.92 -15.45
C LEU A 116 7.90 -3.56 -16.83
N CYS A 117 6.91 -4.37 -17.20
CA CYS A 117 6.88 -5.08 -18.47
C CYS A 117 5.85 -4.48 -19.43
N TRP A 118 4.58 -4.46 -19.03
CA TRP A 118 3.47 -4.09 -19.92
C TRP A 118 2.35 -3.39 -19.16
N LEU A 119 1.75 -2.39 -19.78
CA LEU A 119 0.49 -1.76 -19.34
C LEU A 119 -0.61 -2.10 -20.35
N GLU A 120 -1.76 -2.53 -19.86
CA GLU A 120 -2.95 -2.80 -20.65
C GLU A 120 -4.15 -2.01 -20.12
N ASN A 121 -4.62 -1.07 -20.94
CA ASN A 121 -5.74 -0.21 -20.61
C ASN A 121 -7.07 -0.75 -21.16
N ASP A 122 -7.03 -1.66 -22.14
CA ASP A 122 -8.25 -2.32 -22.64
C ASP A 122 -8.68 -3.41 -21.65
N GLU A 123 -9.94 -3.38 -21.23
CA GLU A 123 -10.49 -4.37 -20.31
C GLU A 123 -10.75 -5.72 -20.99
N LYS A 124 -10.82 -5.78 -22.33
CA LYS A 124 -11.15 -7.00 -23.07
C LYS A 124 -10.31 -8.23 -22.72
N PRO A 125 -8.98 -8.14 -22.47
CA PRO A 125 -8.18 -9.33 -22.24
C PRO A 125 -8.51 -10.04 -20.93
N LEU A 126 -8.67 -9.30 -19.82
CA LEU A 126 -8.83 -9.89 -18.47
C LEU A 126 -10.08 -9.40 -17.72
N GLY A 127 -10.95 -8.64 -18.37
CA GLY A 127 -12.15 -8.04 -17.76
C GLY A 127 -11.91 -6.76 -16.96
N ALA A 128 -10.66 -6.29 -16.88
CA ALA A 128 -10.27 -5.04 -16.20
C ALA A 128 -8.94 -4.52 -16.75
N PRO A 129 -8.60 -3.23 -16.57
CA PRO A 129 -7.26 -2.72 -16.85
C PRO A 129 -6.25 -3.38 -15.90
N PHE A 130 -5.02 -3.55 -16.37
CA PHE A 130 -3.95 -4.15 -15.58
C PHE A 130 -2.58 -3.73 -16.08
N PHE A 131 -1.58 -3.90 -15.22
CA PHE A 131 -0.19 -3.89 -15.68
C PHE A 131 0.55 -5.11 -15.15
N VAL A 132 1.63 -5.44 -15.84
CA VAL A 132 2.50 -6.58 -15.53
C VAL A 132 3.89 -6.09 -15.25
N MET A 133 4.47 -6.61 -14.18
CA MET A 133 5.84 -6.38 -13.74
C MET A 133 6.56 -7.70 -13.49
N ARG A 134 7.88 -7.67 -13.39
CA ARG A 134 8.70 -8.81 -12.98
C ARG A 134 8.39 -9.19 -11.54
N ARG A 135 8.27 -10.49 -11.26
CA ARG A 135 8.22 -10.99 -9.88
C ARG A 135 9.57 -10.76 -9.22
N VAL A 136 9.55 -10.23 -8.00
CA VAL A 136 10.74 -10.05 -7.16
C VAL A 136 10.63 -10.96 -5.95
N ASP A 137 11.63 -11.78 -5.73
CA ASP A 137 11.67 -12.71 -4.60
C ASP A 137 12.31 -12.05 -3.36
N GLY A 138 11.66 -12.22 -2.21
CA GLY A 138 12.14 -11.77 -0.91
C GLY A 138 11.07 -11.90 0.17
N ARG A 139 11.23 -11.16 1.26
CA ARG A 139 10.35 -11.20 2.44
C ARG A 139 9.74 -9.84 2.66
N VAL A 140 8.46 -9.81 3.02
CA VAL A 140 7.75 -8.60 3.40
C VAL A 140 7.36 -8.71 4.87
N PRO A 141 7.50 -7.66 5.70
CA PRO A 141 6.88 -7.61 7.02
C PRO A 141 5.36 -7.76 6.90
N THR A 142 4.77 -8.75 7.55
CA THR A 142 3.34 -9.06 7.41
C THR A 142 2.46 -8.05 8.13
N ASP A 143 1.32 -7.69 7.54
CA ASP A 143 0.30 -6.86 8.21
C ASP A 143 -0.74 -7.68 8.97
N ASN A 144 -0.92 -8.96 8.62
CA ASN A 144 -1.89 -9.83 9.28
C ASN A 144 -1.38 -11.29 9.39
N PRO A 145 -1.07 -11.77 10.62
CA PRO A 145 -0.88 -10.96 11.82
C PRO A 145 0.23 -9.90 11.63
N PRO A 146 0.12 -8.72 12.27
CA PRO A 146 1.13 -7.68 12.14
C PRO A 146 2.52 -8.14 12.59
N TYR A 147 3.57 -7.65 11.92
CA TYR A 147 4.98 -8.04 12.13
C TYR A 147 5.51 -7.76 13.55
N VAL A 148 4.77 -7.01 14.37
CA VAL A 148 5.08 -6.78 15.79
C VAL A 148 4.66 -7.94 16.69
N PHE A 149 3.90 -8.91 16.17
CA PHE A 149 3.48 -10.09 16.92
C PHE A 149 4.30 -11.34 16.58
N VAL A 150 4.65 -11.50 15.31
CA VAL A 150 5.31 -12.70 14.77
C VAL A 150 6.09 -12.38 13.50
N GLY A 151 6.95 -13.32 13.12
CA GLY A 151 7.62 -13.30 11.84
C GLY A 151 9.05 -12.79 11.95
N TRP A 152 9.71 -12.70 10.81
CA TRP A 152 11.16 -12.51 10.77
C TRP A 152 11.65 -11.17 11.27
N LEU A 153 10.83 -10.12 11.15
CA LEU A 153 11.14 -8.82 11.70
C LEU A 153 10.97 -8.80 13.23
N PHE A 154 10.00 -9.58 13.73
CA PHE A 154 9.85 -9.79 15.18
C PHE A 154 11.06 -10.52 15.76
N ASP A 155 11.53 -11.57 15.07
CA ASP A 155 12.65 -12.42 15.48
C ASP A 155 14.03 -11.78 15.25
N ALA A 156 14.11 -10.67 14.51
CA ALA A 156 15.36 -9.96 14.24
C ALA A 156 16.00 -9.41 15.52
N ASP A 157 17.30 -9.16 15.51
CA ASP A 157 17.95 -8.46 16.62
C ASP A 157 17.79 -6.92 16.50
N PRO A 158 18.07 -6.14 17.57
CA PRO A 158 17.94 -4.69 17.52
C PRO A 158 18.78 -3.99 16.43
N ALA A 159 19.97 -4.52 16.11
CA ALA A 159 20.84 -3.93 15.09
C ALA A 159 20.29 -4.20 13.68
N GLU A 160 19.71 -5.38 13.46
CA GLU A 160 19.00 -5.73 12.24
C GLU A 160 17.75 -4.87 12.03
N ARG A 161 16.95 -4.64 13.08
CA ARG A 161 15.80 -3.72 13.03
C ARG A 161 16.21 -2.29 12.74
N LEU A 162 17.28 -1.80 13.38
CA LEU A 162 17.82 -0.46 13.11
C LEU A 162 18.31 -0.33 11.66
N ARG A 163 18.98 -1.35 11.13
CA ARG A 163 19.38 -1.39 9.71
C ARG A 163 18.17 -1.30 8.79
N LEU A 164 17.09 -2.04 9.07
CA LEU A 164 15.86 -1.97 8.28
C LEU A 164 15.22 -0.57 8.37
N THR A 165 15.18 0.03 9.57
CA THR A 165 14.74 1.43 9.76
C THR A 165 15.53 2.37 8.85
N HIS A 166 16.87 2.32 8.90
CA HIS A 166 17.71 3.18 8.07
C HIS A 166 17.48 2.98 6.58
N ASN A 167 17.44 1.72 6.13
CA ASN A 167 17.24 1.39 4.72
C ASN A 167 15.84 1.83 4.22
N THR A 168 14.81 1.76 5.06
CA THR A 168 13.47 2.28 4.73
C THR A 168 13.49 3.79 4.58
N VAL A 169 14.17 4.49 5.50
CA VAL A 169 14.29 5.95 5.46
C VAL A 169 15.12 6.41 4.25
N GLU A 170 16.15 5.65 3.86
CA GLU A 170 16.96 5.90 2.68
C GLU A 170 16.12 5.83 1.39
N VAL A 171 15.27 4.81 1.25
CA VAL A 171 14.29 4.72 0.14
C VAL A 171 13.44 5.98 0.07
N ILE A 172 12.83 6.41 1.17
CA ILE A 172 11.97 7.61 1.20
C ILE A 172 12.78 8.87 0.86
N ALA A 173 13.97 9.03 1.44
CA ALA A 173 14.86 10.15 1.17
C ALA A 173 15.25 10.26 -0.30
N GLU A 174 15.52 9.12 -0.95
CA GLU A 174 15.90 9.07 -2.36
C GLU A 174 14.72 9.43 -3.28
N ILE A 175 13.51 8.92 -2.99
CA ILE A 175 12.27 9.31 -3.70
C ILE A 175 12.04 10.83 -3.56
N HIS A 176 12.19 11.36 -2.34
CA HIS A 176 12.05 12.79 -2.06
C HIS A 176 13.16 13.66 -2.67
N GLY A 177 14.25 13.04 -3.12
CA GLY A 177 15.39 13.68 -3.76
C GLY A 177 15.19 13.93 -5.26
N ILE A 178 14.14 13.40 -5.88
CA ILE A 178 13.86 13.59 -7.31
C ILE A 178 13.70 15.08 -7.63
N PRO A 179 14.53 15.64 -8.53
CA PRO A 179 14.43 17.04 -8.91
C PRO A 179 13.21 17.30 -9.80
N ASP A 180 12.53 18.42 -9.56
CA ASP A 180 11.34 18.85 -10.32
C ASP A 180 10.26 17.75 -10.48
N PRO A 181 9.72 17.21 -9.37
CA PRO A 181 8.79 16.09 -9.40
C PRO A 181 7.49 16.44 -10.14
N ALA A 182 7.07 17.71 -10.19
CA ALA A 182 5.89 18.12 -10.94
C ALA A 182 6.06 17.95 -12.45
N ALA A 183 7.26 18.18 -12.99
CA ALA A 183 7.56 17.97 -14.40
C ALA A 183 7.67 16.48 -14.75
N LEU A 184 8.24 15.66 -13.85
CA LEU A 184 8.37 14.22 -14.07
C LEU A 184 7.06 13.46 -13.86
N PHE A 185 6.23 13.92 -12.92
CA PHE A 185 4.94 13.32 -12.57
C PHE A 185 3.77 14.30 -12.81
N PRO A 186 3.54 14.75 -14.05
CA PRO A 186 2.52 15.76 -14.35
C PRO A 186 1.10 15.24 -14.09
N MET A 187 0.88 13.92 -14.11
CA MET A 187 -0.41 13.30 -13.78
C MET A 187 -0.81 13.48 -12.31
N LEU A 188 0.15 13.71 -11.41
CA LEU A 188 -0.09 13.98 -9.99
C LEU A 188 -0.25 15.48 -9.68
N SER A 189 0.00 16.34 -10.67
CA SER A 189 -0.07 17.78 -10.52
C SER A 189 -1.50 18.30 -10.56
N GLY A 190 -1.76 19.38 -9.84
CA GLY A 190 -3.05 20.07 -9.84
C GLY A 190 -2.92 21.52 -9.39
N PRO A 191 -3.99 22.33 -9.52
CA PRO A 191 -3.96 23.73 -9.13
C PRO A 191 -3.88 23.89 -7.60
N GLY A 192 -3.26 24.97 -7.13
CA GLY A 192 -3.18 25.32 -5.71
C GLY A 192 -2.07 24.58 -4.94
N GLU A 193 -2.17 24.59 -3.61
CA GLU A 193 -1.23 23.93 -2.70
C GLU A 193 -1.48 22.42 -2.64
N ALA A 194 -0.43 21.61 -2.74
CA ALA A 194 -0.58 20.16 -2.84
C ALA A 194 -1.12 19.51 -1.56
N LEU A 195 -0.68 19.96 -0.38
CA LEU A 195 -1.24 19.46 0.88
C LEU A 195 -2.74 19.74 1.00
N ARG A 196 -3.20 20.94 0.60
CA ARG A 196 -4.64 21.29 0.58
C ARG A 196 -5.42 20.38 -0.37
N ARG A 197 -4.89 20.12 -1.57
CA ARG A 197 -5.50 19.17 -2.51
C ARG A 197 -5.57 17.77 -1.91
N HIS A 198 -4.49 17.32 -1.29
CA HIS A 198 -4.42 15.98 -0.73
C HIS A 198 -5.44 15.80 0.41
N VAL A 199 -5.53 16.75 1.36
CA VAL A 199 -6.53 16.72 2.44
C VAL A 199 -7.96 16.80 1.90
N ALA A 200 -8.21 17.63 0.87
CA ALA A 200 -9.51 17.70 0.22
C ALA A 200 -9.89 16.37 -0.45
N ALA A 201 -8.95 15.70 -1.12
CA ALA A 201 -9.16 14.37 -1.70
C ALA A 201 -9.48 13.32 -0.62
N GLN A 202 -8.80 13.34 0.53
CA GLN A 202 -9.13 12.45 1.65
C GLN A 202 -10.53 12.71 2.22
N ARG A 203 -10.95 13.98 2.29
CA ARG A 203 -12.32 14.34 2.72
C ARG A 203 -13.36 13.83 1.74
N SER A 204 -13.13 13.98 0.43
CA SER A 204 -14.00 13.42 -0.60
C SER A 204 -14.06 11.89 -0.54
N TRP A 205 -12.92 11.23 -0.32
CA TRP A 205 -12.87 9.78 -0.18
C TRP A 205 -13.63 9.29 1.06
N TYR A 206 -13.47 9.94 2.22
CA TYR A 206 -14.26 9.64 3.41
C TYR A 206 -15.78 9.80 3.16
N ARG A 207 -16.18 10.86 2.45
CA ARG A 207 -17.59 11.05 2.09
C ARG A 207 -18.12 9.90 1.25
N TRP A 208 -17.44 9.57 0.16
CA TRP A 208 -17.83 8.45 -0.71
C TRP A 208 -17.81 7.10 0.01
N ALA A 209 -16.77 6.84 0.81
CA ALA A 209 -16.54 5.56 1.44
C ALA A 209 -17.53 5.26 2.57
N LEU A 210 -18.02 6.31 3.24
CA LEU A 210 -18.68 6.23 4.54
C LEU A 210 -19.82 7.25 4.70
N ALA A 211 -19.53 8.55 4.66
CA ALA A 211 -20.49 9.56 5.11
C ALA A 211 -21.76 9.63 4.23
N ASP A 212 -21.61 9.58 2.92
CA ASP A 212 -22.73 9.63 1.96
C ASP A 212 -23.58 8.34 2.00
N ASP A 213 -23.04 7.24 2.55
CA ASP A 213 -23.75 6.00 2.87
C ASP A 213 -24.47 6.04 4.25
N GLY A 214 -24.40 7.17 4.97
CA GLY A 214 -24.99 7.36 6.30
C GLY A 214 -24.11 6.91 7.47
N PHE A 215 -22.80 6.71 7.24
CA PHE A 215 -21.82 6.33 8.25
C PHE A 215 -20.89 7.51 8.57
N GLU A 216 -21.47 8.62 9.05
CA GLU A 216 -20.70 9.74 9.59
C GLU A 216 -20.00 9.31 10.88
N ILE A 217 -18.68 9.49 10.96
CA ILE A 217 -17.85 9.10 12.10
C ILE A 217 -17.38 10.37 12.82
N PRO A 218 -17.94 10.71 13.99
CA PRO A 218 -17.63 11.94 14.72
C PRO A 218 -16.13 12.19 14.94
N LEU A 219 -15.36 11.15 15.24
CA LEU A 219 -13.91 11.27 15.45
C LEU A 219 -13.16 11.64 14.16
N ILE A 220 -13.60 11.16 13.01
CA ILE A 220 -13.03 11.53 11.70
C ILE A 220 -13.37 13.00 11.37
N GLU A 221 -14.61 13.43 11.60
CA GLU A 221 -15.00 14.84 11.42
C GLU A 221 -14.20 15.79 12.31
N ARG A 222 -14.05 15.43 13.60
CA ARG A 222 -13.24 16.17 14.56
C ARG A 222 -11.78 16.24 14.11
N SER A 223 -11.23 15.16 13.56
CA SER A 223 -9.86 15.13 13.06
C SER A 223 -9.67 16.06 11.86
N PHE A 224 -10.62 16.09 10.93
CA PHE A 224 -10.60 17.04 9.83
C PHE A 224 -10.65 18.50 10.31
N ALA A 225 -11.52 18.81 11.28
CA ALA A 225 -11.59 20.15 11.87
C ALA A 225 -10.27 20.53 12.56
N TRP A 226 -9.65 19.58 13.28
CA TRP A 226 -8.34 19.77 13.89
C TRP A 226 -7.26 20.11 12.86
N LEU A 227 -7.23 19.42 11.71
CA LEU A 227 -6.29 19.75 10.63
C LEU A 227 -6.52 21.17 10.07
N ASP A 228 -7.76 21.60 9.94
CA ASP A 228 -8.08 22.96 9.47
C ASP A 228 -7.59 24.03 10.45
N GLU A 229 -7.63 23.76 11.75
CA GLU A 229 -7.16 24.65 12.82
C GLU A 229 -5.64 24.67 13.01
N HIS A 230 -4.96 23.55 12.74
CA HIS A 230 -3.53 23.34 13.02
C HIS A 230 -2.67 23.33 11.75
N TRP A 231 -3.16 23.90 10.65
CA TRP A 231 -2.47 23.86 9.36
C TRP A 231 -1.03 24.43 9.45
N PRO A 232 -0.01 23.73 8.91
CA PRO A 232 1.36 24.22 8.93
C PRO A 232 1.50 25.58 8.25
N ALA A 233 2.22 26.50 8.86
CA ALA A 233 2.44 27.83 8.29
C ALA A 233 3.28 27.79 7.00
N GLU A 234 4.21 26.84 6.93
CA GLU A 234 5.08 26.62 5.77
C GLU A 234 5.22 25.12 5.48
N THR A 235 4.58 24.66 4.42
CA THR A 235 4.63 23.25 4.00
C THR A 235 5.92 22.87 3.27
N GLY A 236 6.71 23.86 2.83
CA GLY A 236 7.95 23.62 2.07
C GLY A 236 7.68 23.21 0.61
N PRO A 237 8.73 22.86 -0.15
CA PRO A 237 8.57 22.40 -1.52
C PRO A 237 7.96 21.00 -1.55
N ASP A 238 7.03 20.79 -2.48
CA ASP A 238 6.44 19.48 -2.74
C ASP A 238 7.50 18.51 -3.31
N VAL A 239 7.41 17.26 -2.86
CA VAL A 239 8.18 16.13 -3.38
C VAL A 239 7.24 15.10 -4.01
N LEU A 240 7.78 14.10 -4.71
CA LEU A 240 7.03 12.87 -4.89
C LEU A 240 6.90 12.19 -3.53
N SER A 241 5.69 12.13 -2.99
CA SER A 241 5.33 11.28 -1.86
C SER A 241 4.93 9.91 -2.41
N TRP A 242 5.50 8.86 -1.82
CA TRP A 242 5.18 7.46 -2.12
C TRP A 242 3.75 7.11 -1.68
N GLY A 243 3.28 7.67 -0.56
CA GLY A 243 1.89 7.56 -0.12
C GLY A 243 1.67 6.49 0.93
N ASP A 244 1.74 5.19 0.58
CA ASP A 244 1.70 4.08 1.56
C ASP A 244 3.13 3.68 1.99
N ALA A 245 3.86 4.68 2.50
CA ALA A 245 5.29 4.59 2.76
C ALA A 245 5.64 3.80 4.03
N ARG A 246 5.65 2.46 3.94
CA ARG A 246 5.86 1.58 5.09
C ARG A 246 6.62 0.29 4.75
N PRO A 247 7.27 -0.37 5.73
CA PRO A 247 8.02 -1.60 5.49
C PRO A 247 7.20 -2.74 4.89
N GLY A 248 5.92 -2.84 5.22
CA GLY A 248 5.02 -3.84 4.66
C GLY A 248 4.78 -3.71 3.15
N ASN A 249 5.25 -2.63 2.52
CA ASN A 249 5.24 -2.45 1.07
C ASN A 249 6.64 -2.47 0.45
N ILE A 250 7.62 -3.02 1.18
CA ILE A 250 8.97 -3.25 0.67
C ILE A 250 9.27 -4.74 0.75
N ILE A 251 9.74 -5.30 -0.36
CA ILE A 251 10.32 -6.63 -0.40
C ILE A 251 11.78 -6.50 0.03
N TYR A 252 12.18 -7.28 1.03
CA TYR A 252 13.53 -7.33 1.55
C TYR A 252 14.22 -8.63 1.16
N ARG A 253 15.53 -8.54 0.94
CA ARG A 253 16.43 -9.68 1.00
C ARG A 253 17.37 -9.43 2.17
N GLU A 254 17.33 -10.33 3.14
CA GLU A 254 17.89 -10.05 4.48
C GLU A 254 17.20 -8.81 5.07
N PHE A 255 17.90 -7.66 5.11
CA PHE A 255 17.36 -6.38 5.59
C PHE A 255 17.54 -5.25 4.57
N ASP A 256 17.92 -5.57 3.32
CA ASP A 256 18.04 -4.59 2.23
C ASP A 256 16.78 -4.59 1.34
N PRO A 257 16.23 -3.41 1.01
CA PRO A 257 15.17 -3.26 0.02
C PRO A 257 15.59 -3.84 -1.34
N VAL A 258 14.74 -4.67 -1.92
CA VAL A 258 14.91 -5.20 -3.29
C VAL A 258 13.72 -4.93 -4.19
N ALA A 259 12.60 -4.46 -3.64
CA ALA A 259 11.50 -3.85 -4.40
C ALA A 259 10.60 -3.00 -3.50
N VAL A 260 10.30 -1.78 -3.93
CA VAL A 260 9.32 -0.86 -3.34
C VAL A 260 8.02 -0.99 -4.12
N LEU A 261 6.96 -1.33 -3.41
CA LEU A 261 5.65 -1.67 -3.96
C LEU A 261 4.62 -0.57 -3.68
N ASP A 262 3.42 -0.80 -4.16
CA ASP A 262 2.20 -0.12 -3.72
C ASP A 262 2.16 1.41 -3.88
N TRP A 263 2.34 1.84 -5.13
CA TRP A 263 2.36 3.25 -5.52
C TRP A 263 0.97 3.87 -5.78
N GLU A 264 -0.11 3.24 -5.30
CA GLU A 264 -1.48 3.70 -5.61
C GLU A 264 -1.88 4.99 -4.88
N MET A 265 -1.19 5.29 -3.76
CA MET A 265 -1.39 6.50 -2.97
C MET A 265 -0.36 7.59 -3.28
N ALA A 266 0.46 7.40 -4.32
CA ALA A 266 1.51 8.35 -4.68
C ALA A 266 0.91 9.72 -5.04
N ALA A 267 1.56 10.78 -4.58
CA ALA A 267 1.09 12.15 -4.75
C ALA A 267 2.27 13.13 -4.80
N LEU A 268 1.99 14.35 -5.26
CA LEU A 268 2.86 15.48 -4.90
C LEU A 268 2.40 16.01 -3.56
N ALA A 269 3.30 16.10 -2.59
CA ALA A 269 2.99 16.53 -1.22
C ALA A 269 4.25 16.98 -0.47
N PRO A 270 4.10 17.64 0.70
CA PRO A 270 5.21 17.85 1.63
C PRO A 270 5.85 16.53 2.08
N ARG A 271 7.16 16.58 2.31
CA ARG A 271 8.01 15.42 2.69
C ARG A 271 7.49 14.70 3.93
N GLU A 272 7.01 15.48 4.89
CA GLU A 272 6.56 15.00 6.18
C GLU A 272 5.30 14.13 6.10
N LEU A 273 4.59 14.14 4.96
CA LEU A 273 3.43 13.28 4.74
C LEU A 273 3.80 11.79 4.78
N ASP A 274 4.89 11.40 4.11
CA ASP A 274 5.38 10.02 4.12
C ASP A 274 6.01 9.66 5.46
N LEU A 275 6.73 10.60 6.09
CA LEU A 275 7.35 10.36 7.40
C LEU A 275 6.29 10.16 8.50
N GLY A 276 5.25 10.99 8.52
CA GLY A 276 4.13 10.84 9.43
C GLY A 276 3.39 9.52 9.22
N TRP A 277 3.24 9.09 7.96
CA TRP A 277 2.66 7.79 7.63
C TRP A 277 3.50 6.62 8.14
N LEU A 278 4.80 6.60 7.83
CA LEU A 278 5.74 5.56 8.26
C LEU A 278 5.71 5.37 9.78
N ILE A 279 5.85 6.48 10.52
CA ILE A 279 5.88 6.48 11.98
C ILE A 279 4.54 6.02 12.54
N PHE A 280 3.43 6.57 12.04
CA PHE A 280 2.11 6.28 12.58
C PHE A 280 1.70 4.82 12.36
N ILE A 281 1.93 4.24 11.17
CA ILE A 281 1.52 2.86 10.90
C ILE A 281 2.27 1.88 11.81
N HIS A 282 3.57 2.08 12.02
CA HIS A 282 4.30 1.27 12.99
C HIS A 282 3.74 1.45 14.41
N ARG A 283 3.49 2.71 14.80
CA ARG A 283 2.98 3.00 16.14
C ARG A 283 1.59 2.41 16.38
N PHE A 284 0.71 2.42 15.38
CA PHE A 284 -0.57 1.74 15.43
C PHE A 284 -0.43 0.24 15.74
N PHE A 285 0.49 -0.45 15.07
CA PHE A 285 0.77 -1.85 15.37
C PHE A 285 1.36 -2.02 16.78
N GLN A 286 2.26 -1.13 17.20
CA GLN A 286 2.82 -1.17 18.55
C GLN A 286 1.74 -0.99 19.64
N ASP A 287 0.82 -0.03 19.47
CA ASP A 287 -0.31 0.18 20.37
C ASP A 287 -1.21 -1.07 20.45
N LEU A 288 -1.43 -1.73 19.30
CA LEU A 288 -2.16 -2.98 19.24
C LEU A 288 -1.45 -4.08 20.03
N ALA A 289 -0.13 -4.22 19.89
CA ALA A 289 0.67 -5.18 20.66
C ALA A 289 0.55 -4.92 22.17
N THR A 290 0.74 -3.67 22.60
CA THR A 290 0.60 -3.25 24.00
C THR A 290 -0.79 -3.57 24.55
N ARG A 291 -1.85 -3.30 23.77
CA ARG A 291 -3.24 -3.61 24.15
C ARG A 291 -3.48 -5.10 24.39
N PHE A 292 -2.79 -5.97 23.65
CA PHE A 292 -2.82 -7.42 23.82
C PHE A 292 -1.79 -7.95 24.83
N GLY A 293 -1.09 -7.08 25.55
CA GLY A 293 -0.05 -7.46 26.52
C GLY A 293 1.19 -8.09 25.88
N GLN A 294 1.44 -7.78 24.61
CA GLN A 294 2.63 -8.23 23.86
C GLN A 294 3.69 -7.12 23.85
N PRO A 295 4.99 -7.48 23.82
CA PRO A 295 6.05 -6.48 23.84
C PRO A 295 6.11 -5.64 22.56
N GLY A 296 5.67 -6.18 21.42
CA GLY A 296 5.81 -5.53 20.13
C GLY A 296 7.29 -5.34 19.75
N LEU A 297 7.57 -4.24 19.04
CA LEU A 297 8.90 -3.82 18.60
C LEU A 297 9.13 -2.33 18.93
N PRO A 298 9.24 -1.94 20.22
CA PRO A 298 9.31 -0.54 20.63
C PRO A 298 10.62 0.18 20.22
N ASP A 299 11.63 -0.58 19.78
CA ASP A 299 12.90 -0.08 19.25
C ASP A 299 12.89 0.13 17.72
N PHE A 300 11.81 -0.23 17.04
CA PHE A 300 11.69 -0.13 15.59
C PHE A 300 10.99 1.17 15.18
N LEU A 301 11.42 1.81 14.07
CA LEU A 301 10.82 3.02 13.52
C LEU A 301 10.46 4.11 14.56
N ARG A 302 11.29 4.28 15.59
CA ARG A 302 11.08 5.36 16.57
C ARG A 302 11.14 6.69 15.85
N ARG A 303 10.27 7.61 16.25
CA ARG A 303 10.15 8.96 15.66
C ARG A 303 11.51 9.63 15.53
N ASP A 304 12.30 9.65 16.59
CA ASP A 304 13.60 10.33 16.61
C ASP A 304 14.63 9.68 15.69
N ASP A 305 14.63 8.35 15.58
CA ASP A 305 15.54 7.61 14.69
C ASP A 305 15.19 7.88 13.21
N VAL A 306 13.90 7.87 12.89
CA VAL A 306 13.39 8.19 11.54
C VAL A 306 13.74 9.63 11.16
N VAL A 307 13.44 10.59 12.04
CA VAL A 307 13.72 12.01 11.80
C VAL A 307 15.21 12.23 11.65
N SER A 308 16.02 11.80 12.62
CA SER A 308 17.47 12.02 12.61
C SER A 308 18.12 11.46 11.34
N LYS A 309 17.73 10.24 10.94
CA LYS A 309 18.27 9.62 9.72
C LYS A 309 17.83 10.35 8.46
N TYR A 310 16.57 10.77 8.38
CA TYR A 310 16.06 11.49 7.22
C TYR A 310 16.73 12.87 7.05
N GLU A 311 16.88 13.61 8.15
CA GLU A 311 17.57 14.90 8.15
C GLU A 311 19.06 14.75 7.77
N GLU A 312 19.73 13.71 8.28
CA GLU A 312 21.12 13.37 7.91
C GLU A 312 21.28 13.16 6.39
N LEU A 313 20.37 12.38 5.79
CA LEU A 313 20.44 12.01 4.38
C LEU A 313 20.09 13.17 3.43
N THR A 314 19.11 13.98 3.81
CA THR A 314 18.53 14.99 2.91
C THR A 314 19.01 16.41 3.15
N GLY A 315 19.55 16.69 4.35
CA GLY A 315 19.82 18.05 4.83
C GLY A 315 18.57 18.91 5.04
N HIS A 316 17.37 18.35 4.88
CA HIS A 316 16.09 19.00 5.17
C HIS A 316 15.78 18.89 6.66
N SER A 317 15.36 19.97 7.30
CA SER A 317 14.84 19.91 8.68
C SER A 317 13.37 19.54 8.68
N VAL A 318 13.01 18.47 9.36
CA VAL A 318 11.62 17.99 9.50
C VAL A 318 10.84 18.97 10.36
N ARG A 319 9.66 19.40 9.90
CA ARG A 319 8.84 20.42 10.59
C ARG A 319 7.40 19.95 10.76
N ASP A 320 6.76 20.43 11.81
CA ASP A 320 5.33 20.22 12.08
C ASP A 320 4.88 18.74 12.04
N LEU A 321 5.79 17.81 12.37
CA LEU A 321 5.56 16.36 12.20
C LEU A 321 4.32 15.85 12.92
N ASP A 322 3.95 16.46 14.06
CA ASP A 322 2.73 16.12 14.80
C ASP A 322 1.46 16.32 13.96
N PHE A 323 1.40 17.38 13.14
CA PHE A 323 0.31 17.59 12.19
C PHE A 323 0.23 16.43 11.18
N TYR A 324 1.37 16.02 10.63
CA TYR A 324 1.40 14.96 9.62
C TYR A 324 1.13 13.57 10.21
N ILE A 325 1.47 13.34 11.48
CA ILE A 325 1.11 12.12 12.22
C ILE A 325 -0.40 12.08 12.48
N VAL A 326 -1.02 13.18 12.94
CA VAL A 326 -2.48 13.26 13.08
C VAL A 326 -3.16 13.03 11.73
N TYR A 327 -2.61 13.61 10.66
CA TYR A 327 -3.14 13.40 9.32
C TYR A 327 -3.00 11.94 8.85
N ALA A 328 -1.88 11.27 9.13
CA ALA A 328 -1.71 9.84 8.87
C ALA A 328 -2.72 9.00 9.66
N ALA A 329 -2.94 9.33 10.94
CA ALA A 329 -3.91 8.66 11.79
C ALA A 329 -5.35 8.81 11.28
N LEU A 330 -5.72 10.00 10.79
CA LEU A 330 -6.99 10.26 10.11
C LEU A 330 -7.12 9.43 8.83
N ARG A 331 -6.12 9.47 7.94
CA ARG A 331 -6.12 8.69 6.69
C ARG A 331 -6.33 7.20 6.97
N HIS A 332 -5.59 6.67 7.94
CA HIS A 332 -5.71 5.28 8.37
C HIS A 332 -7.09 4.98 9.00
N ALA A 333 -7.69 5.92 9.73
CA ALA A 333 -9.04 5.76 10.29
C ALA A 333 -10.10 5.59 9.20
N ILE A 334 -9.99 6.32 8.09
CA ILE A 334 -10.89 6.20 6.93
C ILE A 334 -10.72 4.80 6.28
N VAL A 335 -9.48 4.33 6.08
CA VAL A 335 -9.20 2.97 5.57
C VAL A 335 -9.88 1.92 6.46
N MET A 336 -9.62 1.95 7.77
CA MET A 336 -10.12 0.94 8.71
C MET A 336 -11.64 0.96 8.82
N ALA A 337 -12.25 2.14 8.81
CA ALA A 337 -13.70 2.27 8.81
C ALA A 337 -14.33 1.70 7.52
N ARG A 338 -13.69 1.90 6.36
CA ARG A 338 -14.12 1.29 5.09
C ARG A 338 -13.95 -0.23 5.10
N VAL A 339 -12.87 -0.74 5.67
CA VAL A 339 -12.66 -2.18 5.87
C VAL A 339 -13.74 -2.76 6.80
N LYS A 340 -14.09 -2.07 7.89
CA LYS A 340 -15.18 -2.50 8.77
C LYS A 340 -16.53 -2.55 8.05
N ARG A 341 -16.86 -1.54 7.23
CA ARG A 341 -18.05 -1.57 6.36
C ARG A 341 -18.06 -2.81 5.47
N ARG A 342 -16.90 -3.13 4.89
CA ARG A 342 -16.73 -4.32 4.04
C ARG A 342 -16.99 -5.61 4.83
N MET A 343 -16.40 -5.76 6.02
CA MET A 343 -16.61 -6.92 6.89
C MET A 343 -18.08 -7.08 7.26
N ILE A 344 -18.78 -5.99 7.59
CA ILE A 344 -20.22 -5.99 7.86
C ILE A 344 -21.01 -6.43 6.62
N HIS A 345 -20.66 -5.92 5.44
CA HIS A 345 -21.32 -6.30 4.19
C HIS A 345 -21.22 -7.81 3.91
N PHE A 346 -20.08 -8.42 4.20
CA PHE A 346 -19.84 -9.86 4.03
C PHE A 346 -20.23 -10.72 5.25
N GLY A 347 -20.77 -10.12 6.32
CA GLY A 347 -21.22 -10.82 7.52
C GLY A 347 -20.09 -11.29 8.45
N GLU A 348 -18.88 -10.75 8.30
CA GLU A 348 -17.70 -11.04 9.13
C GLU A 348 -17.66 -10.19 10.42
N ASP A 349 -18.37 -9.06 10.43
CA ASP A 349 -18.51 -8.17 11.58
C ASP A 349 -19.96 -7.63 11.67
N THR A 350 -20.29 -6.95 12.76
CA THR A 350 -21.63 -6.39 13.00
C THR A 350 -21.63 -4.87 13.09
N ASP A 351 -22.74 -4.27 12.66
CA ASP A 351 -22.93 -2.83 12.79
C ASP A 351 -23.04 -2.43 14.27
N THR A 352 -22.46 -1.28 14.62
CA THR A 352 -22.39 -0.74 15.98
C THR A 352 -23.08 0.62 16.06
N PRO A 353 -23.82 0.92 17.14
CA PRO A 353 -24.47 2.23 17.31
C PRO A 353 -23.48 3.38 17.47
N ASP A 354 -22.33 3.14 18.12
CA ASP A 354 -21.25 4.13 18.23
C ASP A 354 -20.37 4.07 16.99
N ARG A 355 -20.46 5.11 16.16
CA ARG A 355 -19.72 5.19 14.88
C ARG A 355 -18.22 5.31 15.07
N ASP A 356 -17.75 5.81 16.22
CA ASP A 356 -16.31 5.90 16.48
C ASP A 356 -15.67 4.51 16.69
N ASP A 357 -16.46 3.46 16.96
CA ASP A 357 -15.99 2.07 17.02
C ASP A 357 -15.61 1.50 15.64
N TYR A 358 -15.78 2.28 14.57
CA TYR A 358 -15.22 1.97 13.26
C TYR A 358 -13.73 2.32 13.15
N VAL A 359 -13.23 3.17 14.05
CA VAL A 359 -11.81 3.53 14.12
C VAL A 359 -11.10 2.57 15.07
N MET A 360 -10.36 1.61 14.52
CA MET A 360 -9.68 0.57 15.31
C MET A 360 -8.73 1.16 16.38
N HIS A 361 -8.07 2.28 16.04
CA HIS A 361 -7.15 3.04 16.89
C HIS A 361 -7.80 4.28 17.51
N ARG A 362 -9.10 4.22 17.83
CA ARG A 362 -9.88 5.32 18.45
C ARG A 362 -9.12 6.03 19.57
N ALA A 363 -8.66 5.28 20.57
CA ALA A 363 -7.96 5.82 21.73
C ALA A 363 -6.67 6.59 21.35
N SER A 364 -5.89 6.05 20.41
CA SER A 364 -4.67 6.69 19.92
C SER A 364 -4.99 7.99 19.17
N LEU A 365 -6.01 7.98 18.30
CA LEU A 365 -6.43 9.18 17.57
C LEU A 365 -7.01 10.26 18.50
N GLU A 366 -7.84 9.89 19.47
CA GLU A 366 -8.34 10.83 20.50
C GLU A 366 -7.18 11.49 21.26
N ALA A 367 -6.22 10.69 21.73
CA ALA A 367 -5.06 11.20 22.45
C ALA A 367 -4.14 12.07 21.59
N LEU A 368 -4.00 11.76 20.29
CA LEU A 368 -3.25 12.60 19.34
C LEU A 368 -3.93 13.97 19.17
N LEU A 369 -5.25 13.99 18.99
CA LEU A 369 -6.02 15.24 18.84
C LEU A 369 -5.99 16.10 20.11
N ASP A 370 -5.97 15.47 21.28
CA ASP A 370 -5.93 16.13 22.59
C ASP A 370 -4.50 16.49 23.05
N GLY A 371 -3.47 16.10 22.30
CA GLY A 371 -2.07 16.32 22.67
C GLY A 371 -1.63 15.54 23.91
N THR A 372 -2.29 14.42 24.20
CA THR A 372 -2.02 13.55 25.36
C THR A 372 -1.41 12.21 24.95
N TYR A 373 -1.09 12.02 23.67
CA TYR A 373 -0.52 10.79 23.15
C TYR A 373 0.90 10.54 23.70
N GLU A 374 1.07 9.41 24.39
CA GLU A 374 2.36 8.97 24.91
C GLU A 374 3.10 8.14 23.86
N TRP A 375 4.31 8.59 23.51
CA TRP A 375 5.14 7.94 22.50
C TRP A 375 6.02 6.80 23.04
N ASP A 376 6.35 6.82 24.33
CA ASP A 376 7.24 5.85 24.99
C ASP A 376 6.49 4.97 25.98
#